data_AF-A0A7S1JPI7-F1
#
_entry.id   AF-A0A7S1JPI7-F1
#
_cell.length_a   1.000
_cell.length_b   1.000
_cell.length_c   1.000
_cell.angle_alpha   90.00
_cell.angle_beta   90.00
_cell.angle_gamma   90.00
#
_symmetry.space_group_name_H-M   'P 1'
#
loop_
_entity.id
_entity.type
_entity.pdbx_description
1 polymer ?
#
loop_
_entity_poly.entity_id
_entity_poly.type
_entity_poly.pdbx_seq_one_letter_code
_entity_poly.pdbx_strand_id
1 'polypeptide(L)'
;SHPSPPRTHSKLTSTVVREARDYADMSMLIPHEALRRELLEMSSCVPYLKAEASHLWKMKLFFRWYRTYFYPIIHGHHANEEKIFFPQLAKKVGASELPATLSSDHETMMGILDQILTAEKDFHKASNDHDKIKVRHIVINLIQQLVPLMEEHFAEEEEKLIPLVREHMTEEEVDAVVGSILHHMGLKGLRFELPPVLAAAREWMTDEQYREFSHKSPALVMLLHNYVFAVEFKHFNRGLLDRIRH
;
A
#
# COMPACT_ATOMS: atom_id res chain seq x y z
N SER A 1 25.02 -10.85 17.81
CA SER A 1 24.71 -10.09 16.59
C SER A 1 25.23 -8.67 16.78
N HIS A 2 26.19 -8.22 15.97
CA HIS A 2 26.58 -6.81 16.00
C HIS A 2 25.43 -5.96 15.45
N PRO A 3 25.11 -4.81 16.08
CA PRO A 3 24.12 -3.89 15.51
C PRO A 3 24.64 -3.41 14.16
N SER A 4 23.77 -3.45 13.14
CA SER A 4 24.06 -2.86 11.84
C SER A 4 24.40 -1.38 12.02
N PRO A 5 25.33 -0.81 11.23
CA PRO A 5 25.61 0.61 11.27
C PRO A 5 24.35 1.43 10.95
N PRO A 6 24.21 2.63 11.53
CA PRO A 6 23.02 3.46 11.35
C PRO A 6 22.83 3.82 9.88
N ARG A 7 21.58 3.85 9.43
CA ARG A 7 21.22 4.24 8.07
C ARG A 7 21.13 5.74 7.95
N THR A 8 22.02 6.28 7.13
CA THR A 8 22.18 7.72 6.87
C THR A 8 21.54 8.15 5.55
N HIS A 9 21.13 7.21 4.69
CA HIS A 9 20.55 7.50 3.38
C HIS A 9 19.21 6.82 3.20
N SER A 10 18.30 7.55 2.56
CA SER A 10 16.97 7.07 2.23
C SER A 10 16.99 6.02 1.11
N LYS A 11 16.03 5.08 1.13
CA LYS A 11 15.85 4.04 0.09
C LYS A 11 14.46 4.10 -0.54
N LEU A 12 14.09 5.29 -1.02
CA LEU A 12 12.83 5.54 -1.69
C LEU A 12 12.69 4.73 -2.97
N THR A 13 11.46 4.30 -3.23
CA THR A 13 11.01 3.71 -4.51
C THR A 13 10.31 4.72 -5.40
N SER A 14 9.86 5.87 -4.87
CA SER A 14 9.29 6.98 -5.65
C SER A 14 10.16 7.36 -6.87
N THR A 15 9.48 7.56 -8.00
CA THR A 15 10.08 8.04 -9.25
C THR A 15 10.15 9.57 -9.32
N VAL A 16 9.36 10.27 -8.49
CA VAL A 16 9.23 11.73 -8.45
C VAL A 16 10.09 12.31 -7.32
N VAL A 17 9.93 11.82 -6.10
CA VAL A 17 10.64 12.32 -4.93
C VAL A 17 11.92 11.51 -4.70
N ARG A 18 13.08 12.17 -4.80
CA ARG A 18 14.39 11.53 -4.63
C ARG A 18 14.93 11.60 -3.20
N GLU A 19 14.38 12.49 -2.40
CA GLU A 19 14.77 12.74 -1.02
C GLU A 19 13.55 13.30 -0.29
N ALA A 20 13.18 12.71 0.85
CA ALA A 20 12.11 13.22 1.70
C ALA A 20 12.68 14.32 2.60
N ARG A 21 12.26 15.58 2.37
CA ARG A 21 12.86 16.77 2.98
C ARG A 21 12.02 17.37 4.09
N ASP A 22 10.70 17.30 3.96
CA ASP A 22 9.77 17.96 4.86
C ASP A 22 8.46 17.19 5.05
N TYR A 23 7.57 17.74 5.88
CA TYR A 23 6.29 17.12 6.22
C TYR A 23 5.38 16.88 4.99
N ALA A 24 5.51 17.68 3.92
CA ALA A 24 4.72 17.53 2.70
C ALA A 24 5.21 16.33 1.88
N ASP A 25 6.52 16.10 1.80
CA ASP A 25 7.04 14.86 1.19
C ASP A 25 6.57 13.65 2.02
N MET A 26 6.68 13.74 3.35
CA MET A 26 6.33 12.65 4.26
C MET A 26 4.84 12.30 4.19
N SER A 27 3.94 13.26 3.97
CA SER A 27 2.50 13.01 3.94
C SER A 27 2.08 12.07 2.82
N MET A 28 2.79 12.08 1.68
CA MET A 28 2.54 11.17 0.56
C MET A 28 3.45 9.94 0.59
N LEU A 29 4.73 10.11 0.91
CA LEU A 29 5.69 9.01 0.87
C LEU A 29 5.41 7.93 1.92
N ILE A 30 4.90 8.27 3.10
CA ILE A 30 4.60 7.29 4.15
C ILE A 30 3.63 6.21 3.66
N PRO A 31 2.42 6.54 3.15
CA PRO A 31 1.53 5.54 2.58
C PRO A 31 2.08 4.96 1.27
N HIS A 32 2.58 5.79 0.34
CA HIS A 32 2.93 5.32 -1.01
C HIS A 32 4.10 4.34 -1.01
N GLU A 33 5.13 4.53 -0.18
CA GLU A 33 6.21 3.57 -0.06
C GLU A 33 5.76 2.22 0.51
N ALA A 34 4.72 2.20 1.34
CA ALA A 34 4.11 0.97 1.81
C ALA A 34 3.40 0.24 0.67
N LEU A 35 2.58 0.97 -0.09
CA LEU A 35 1.80 0.41 -1.19
C LEU A 35 2.67 -0.08 -2.35
N ARG A 36 3.68 0.71 -2.77
CA ARG A 36 4.67 0.29 -3.77
C ARG A 36 5.37 -1.00 -3.37
N ARG A 37 5.74 -1.15 -2.10
CA ARG A 37 6.38 -2.40 -1.63
C ARG A 37 5.42 -3.58 -1.65
N GLU A 38 4.17 -3.42 -1.21
CA GLU A 38 3.17 -4.49 -1.37
C GLU A 38 2.91 -4.82 -2.85
N LEU A 39 2.96 -3.83 -3.74
CA LEU A 39 2.83 -4.01 -5.19
C LEU A 39 4.01 -4.79 -5.78
N LEU A 40 5.23 -4.51 -5.32
CA LEU A 40 6.45 -5.27 -5.67
C LEU A 40 6.39 -6.72 -5.14
N GLU A 41 5.85 -6.92 -3.93
CA GLU A 41 5.61 -8.26 -3.38
C GLU A 41 4.61 -9.05 -4.25
N MET A 42 3.55 -8.41 -4.72
CA MET A 42 2.60 -9.01 -5.67
C MET A 42 3.27 -9.36 -7.00
N SER A 43 4.00 -8.42 -7.59
CA SER A 43 4.69 -8.60 -8.87
C SER A 43 5.73 -9.74 -8.81
N SER A 44 6.50 -9.80 -7.74
CA SER A 44 7.51 -10.86 -7.54
C SER A 44 6.91 -12.26 -7.32
N CYS A 45 5.61 -12.39 -7.03
CA CYS A 45 4.93 -13.69 -7.00
C CYS A 45 4.59 -14.22 -8.40
N VAL A 46 4.47 -13.36 -9.42
CA VAL A 46 3.99 -13.73 -10.77
C VAL A 46 4.76 -14.91 -11.39
N PRO A 47 6.11 -14.99 -11.35
CA PRO A 47 6.84 -16.13 -11.90
C PRO A 47 6.44 -17.47 -11.27
N TYR A 48 6.12 -17.47 -9.98
CA TYR A 48 5.74 -18.66 -9.23
C TYR A 48 4.26 -19.04 -9.42
N LEU A 49 3.41 -18.06 -9.74
CA LEU A 49 2.04 -18.32 -10.17
C LEU A 49 2.00 -18.93 -11.58
N LYS A 50 2.95 -18.57 -12.46
CA LYS A 50 3.11 -19.14 -13.82
C LYS A 50 3.58 -20.60 -13.83
N ALA A 51 3.90 -21.19 -12.68
CA ALA A 51 4.46 -22.53 -12.56
C ALA A 51 3.54 -23.65 -13.10
N GLU A 52 4.00 -24.89 -13.01
CA GLU A 52 3.28 -26.08 -13.50
C GLU A 52 1.82 -26.17 -13.00
N ALA A 53 0.96 -26.86 -13.76
CA ALA A 53 -0.44 -27.10 -13.41
C ALA A 53 -0.63 -27.73 -12.02
N SER A 54 0.36 -28.49 -11.54
CA SER A 54 0.41 -29.06 -10.19
C SER A 54 0.44 -28.01 -9.06
N HIS A 55 0.76 -26.76 -9.35
CA HIS A 55 0.91 -25.67 -8.38
C HIS A 55 -0.34 -24.78 -8.20
N LEU A 56 -1.54 -25.24 -8.59
CA LEU A 56 -2.78 -24.47 -8.39
C LEU A 56 -3.07 -24.13 -6.90
N TRP A 57 -2.43 -24.80 -5.95
CA TRP A 57 -2.49 -24.42 -4.53
C TRP A 57 -1.87 -23.03 -4.26
N LYS A 58 -0.88 -22.61 -5.05
CA LYS A 58 -0.27 -21.27 -4.95
C LYS A 58 -1.27 -20.17 -5.27
N MET A 59 -2.19 -20.41 -6.21
CA MET A 59 -3.31 -19.49 -6.47
C MET A 59 -4.22 -19.31 -5.26
N LYS A 60 -4.49 -20.39 -4.51
CA LYS A 60 -5.30 -20.29 -3.28
C LYS A 60 -4.60 -19.43 -2.21
N LEU A 61 -3.28 -19.56 -2.08
CA LEU A 61 -2.50 -18.72 -1.18
C LEU A 61 -2.48 -17.26 -1.64
N PHE A 62 -2.31 -17.04 -2.95
CA PHE A 62 -2.35 -15.71 -3.56
C PHE A 62 -3.70 -15.03 -3.29
N PHE A 63 -4.82 -15.68 -3.59
CA PHE A 63 -6.14 -15.11 -3.35
C PHE A 63 -6.39 -14.81 -1.87
N ARG A 64 -5.96 -15.70 -0.98
CA ARG A 64 -6.03 -15.46 0.47
C ARG A 64 -5.23 -14.22 0.87
N TRP A 65 -3.98 -14.10 0.42
CA TRP A 65 -3.14 -12.94 0.70
C TRP A 65 -3.76 -11.67 0.12
N TYR A 66 -4.15 -11.72 -1.15
CA TYR A 66 -4.72 -10.62 -1.89
C TYR A 66 -5.97 -10.06 -1.20
N ARG A 67 -6.97 -10.91 -0.91
CA ARG A 67 -8.22 -10.49 -0.27
C ARG A 67 -8.06 -10.06 1.19
N THR A 68 -7.09 -10.62 1.91
CA THR A 68 -6.92 -10.33 3.34
C THR A 68 -6.04 -9.10 3.59
N TYR A 69 -5.04 -8.85 2.74
CA TYR A 69 -4.02 -7.83 2.99
C TYR A 69 -3.92 -6.79 1.89
N PHE A 70 -3.68 -7.22 0.64
CA PHE A 70 -3.41 -6.28 -0.47
C PHE A 70 -4.63 -5.46 -0.86
N TYR A 71 -5.78 -6.10 -1.07
CA TYR A 71 -7.00 -5.42 -1.46
C TYR A 71 -7.46 -4.41 -0.38
N PRO A 72 -7.53 -4.78 0.92
CA PRO A 72 -7.95 -3.83 1.96
C PRO A 72 -7.02 -2.63 2.13
N ILE A 73 -5.69 -2.77 2.01
CA ILE A 73 -4.79 -1.64 2.18
C ILE A 73 -4.89 -0.64 1.03
N ILE A 74 -4.98 -1.13 -0.21
CA ILE A 74 -5.15 -0.28 -1.39
C ILE A 74 -6.50 0.44 -1.32
N HIS A 75 -7.59 -0.26 -0.96
CA HIS A 75 -8.90 0.38 -0.80
C HIS A 75 -8.94 1.35 0.38
N GLY A 76 -8.29 1.01 1.49
CA GLY A 76 -8.23 1.85 2.69
C GLY A 76 -7.56 3.19 2.41
N HIS A 77 -6.41 3.16 1.74
CA HIS A 77 -5.66 4.36 1.35
C HIS A 77 -6.50 5.32 0.49
N HIS A 78 -6.98 4.88 -0.68
CA HIS A 78 -7.76 5.76 -1.55
C HIS A 78 -9.08 6.23 -0.91
N ALA A 79 -9.70 5.41 -0.06
CA ALA A 79 -10.86 5.85 0.71
C ALA A 79 -10.51 6.96 1.71
N ASN A 80 -9.32 6.93 2.32
CA ASN A 80 -8.86 8.00 3.19
C ASN A 80 -8.57 9.27 2.40
N GLU A 81 -8.08 9.15 1.17
CA GLU A 81 -7.83 10.29 0.30
C GLU A 81 -9.12 11.00 -0.08
N GLU A 82 -10.08 10.27 -0.62
CA GLU A 82 -11.36 10.80 -1.07
C GLU A 82 -12.20 11.39 0.08
N LYS A 83 -12.18 10.74 1.25
CA LYS A 83 -13.06 11.13 2.37
C LYS A 83 -12.41 12.14 3.32
N ILE A 84 -11.08 12.20 3.36
CA ILE A 84 -10.36 12.97 4.37
C ILE A 84 -9.32 13.86 3.74
N PHE A 85 -8.32 13.32 3.04
CA PHE A 85 -7.18 14.12 2.57
C PHE A 85 -7.58 15.17 1.52
N PHE A 86 -8.18 14.75 0.39
CA PHE A 86 -8.58 15.67 -0.68
C PHE A 86 -9.60 16.72 -0.20
N PRO A 87 -10.65 16.39 0.58
CA PRO A 87 -11.54 17.41 1.11
C PRO A 87 -10.87 18.46 2.00
N GLN A 88 -9.83 18.09 2.76
CA GLN A 88 -9.11 19.04 3.61
C GLN A 88 -8.17 19.93 2.81
N LEU A 89 -7.47 19.36 1.82
CA LEU A 89 -6.65 20.14 0.89
C LEU A 89 -7.52 21.07 0.03
N ALA A 90 -8.68 20.61 -0.46
CA ALA A 90 -9.62 21.41 -1.23
C ALA A 90 -10.13 22.65 -0.46
N LYS A 91 -10.23 22.59 0.87
CA LYS A 91 -10.59 23.77 1.70
C LYS A 91 -9.49 24.83 1.71
N LYS A 92 -8.24 24.44 1.43
CA LYS A 92 -7.07 25.32 1.42
C LYS A 92 -6.84 25.96 0.07
N VAL A 93 -6.92 25.15 -1.00
CA VAL A 93 -6.59 25.59 -2.37
C VAL A 93 -7.81 25.88 -3.24
N GLY A 94 -9.00 25.42 -2.83
CA GLY A 94 -10.20 25.40 -3.67
C GLY A 94 -10.28 24.12 -4.50
N ALA A 95 -11.50 23.58 -4.68
CA ALA A 95 -11.70 22.30 -5.37
C ALA A 95 -11.27 22.31 -6.85
N SER A 96 -11.21 23.47 -7.50
CA SER A 96 -10.76 23.61 -8.88
C SER A 96 -9.26 23.41 -9.06
N GLU A 97 -8.48 23.57 -7.99
CA GLU A 97 -7.02 23.39 -8.02
C GLU A 97 -6.62 21.92 -7.79
N LEU A 98 -7.54 21.06 -7.38
CA LEU A 98 -7.28 19.63 -7.30
C LEU A 98 -7.37 19.01 -8.71
N PRO A 99 -6.38 18.19 -9.12
CA PRO A 99 -6.42 17.58 -10.44
C PRO A 99 -7.63 16.64 -10.57
N ALA A 100 -8.49 16.91 -11.55
CA ALA A 100 -9.69 16.12 -11.80
C ALA A 100 -9.42 14.64 -12.15
N THR A 101 -8.20 14.35 -12.63
CA THR A 101 -7.74 13.02 -13.02
C THR A 101 -7.54 12.07 -11.84
N LEU A 102 -7.25 12.61 -10.65
CA LEU A 102 -7.00 11.79 -9.44
C LEU A 102 -8.17 10.87 -9.12
N SER A 103 -9.41 11.39 -9.19
CA SER A 103 -10.60 10.58 -8.90
C SER A 103 -10.97 9.60 -10.02
N SER A 104 -10.71 9.92 -11.30
CA SER A 104 -11.07 9.03 -12.41
C SER A 104 -10.13 7.83 -12.54
N ASP A 105 -8.87 8.01 -12.16
CA ASP A 105 -7.87 6.93 -12.20
C ASP A 105 -8.15 5.88 -11.11
N HIS A 106 -8.71 6.30 -9.98
CA HIS A 106 -9.22 5.40 -8.95
C HIS A 106 -10.25 4.42 -9.51
N GLU A 107 -11.27 4.89 -10.26
CA GLU A 107 -12.33 4.00 -10.77
C GLU A 107 -11.77 2.86 -11.63
N THR A 108 -10.86 3.19 -12.55
CA THR A 108 -10.23 2.20 -13.45
C THR A 108 -9.40 1.19 -12.66
N MET A 109 -8.55 1.68 -11.77
CA MET A 109 -7.66 0.86 -10.93
C MET A 109 -8.44 -0.06 -9.99
N MET A 110 -9.47 0.48 -9.32
CA MET A 110 -10.35 -0.26 -8.42
C MET A 110 -11.14 -1.33 -9.19
N GLY A 111 -11.53 -1.04 -10.44
CA GLY A 111 -12.14 -2.02 -11.34
C GLY A 111 -11.23 -3.22 -11.62
N ILE A 112 -9.91 -3.03 -11.77
CA ILE A 112 -8.96 -4.15 -11.92
C ILE A 112 -8.83 -4.93 -10.61
N LEU A 113 -8.80 -4.25 -9.46
CA LEU A 113 -8.72 -4.90 -8.17
C LEU A 113 -9.91 -5.84 -7.90
N ASP A 114 -11.11 -5.37 -8.24
CA ASP A 114 -12.37 -6.11 -8.12
C ASP A 114 -12.45 -7.30 -9.09
N GLN A 115 -11.85 -7.16 -10.28
CA GLN A 115 -11.75 -8.27 -11.24
C GLN A 115 -10.90 -9.41 -10.69
N ILE A 116 -9.81 -9.14 -9.95
CA ILE A 116 -9.01 -10.18 -9.30
C ILE A 116 -9.83 -10.90 -8.21
N LEU A 117 -10.65 -10.19 -7.42
CA LEU A 117 -11.57 -10.82 -6.47
C LEU A 117 -12.66 -11.64 -7.16
N THR A 118 -13.15 -11.19 -8.31
CA THR A 118 -14.12 -11.94 -9.10
C THR A 118 -13.49 -13.22 -9.65
N ALA A 119 -12.23 -13.14 -10.10
CA ALA A 119 -11.46 -14.29 -10.54
C ALA A 119 -11.23 -15.31 -9.40
N GLU A 120 -11.11 -14.91 -8.13
CA GLU A 120 -11.10 -15.84 -6.98
C GLU A 120 -12.38 -16.71 -6.96
N LYS A 121 -13.54 -16.08 -7.17
CA LYS A 121 -14.83 -16.78 -7.17
C LYS A 121 -14.91 -17.77 -8.34
N ASP A 122 -14.46 -17.37 -9.52
CA ASP A 122 -14.47 -18.23 -10.71
C ASP A 122 -13.47 -19.39 -10.58
N PHE A 123 -12.31 -19.15 -9.97
CA PHE A 123 -11.34 -20.19 -9.63
C PHE A 123 -11.94 -21.26 -8.71
N HIS A 124 -12.75 -20.85 -7.75
CA HIS A 124 -13.42 -21.77 -6.82
C HIS A 124 -14.58 -22.54 -7.45
N LYS A 125 -15.29 -21.94 -8.43
CA LYS A 125 -16.38 -22.60 -9.16
C LYS A 125 -15.89 -23.57 -10.23
N ALA A 126 -14.68 -23.39 -10.76
CA ALA A 126 -14.13 -24.22 -11.81
C ALA A 126 -14.04 -25.71 -11.39
N SER A 127 -14.63 -26.58 -12.21
CA SER A 127 -14.78 -28.02 -11.92
C SER A 127 -13.54 -28.85 -12.27
N ASN A 128 -12.62 -28.30 -13.05
CA ASN A 128 -11.42 -28.97 -13.54
C ASN A 128 -10.22 -28.02 -13.53
N ASP A 129 -9.01 -28.59 -13.64
CA ASP A 129 -7.78 -27.81 -13.57
C ASP A 129 -7.52 -26.96 -14.82
N HIS A 130 -8.04 -27.38 -15.98
CA HIS A 130 -7.92 -26.60 -17.22
C HIS A 130 -8.61 -25.23 -17.09
N ASP A 131 -9.80 -25.17 -16.51
CA ASP A 131 -10.49 -23.90 -16.31
C ASP A 131 -9.86 -23.05 -15.20
N LYS A 132 -9.32 -23.67 -14.13
CA LYS A 132 -8.51 -22.96 -13.12
C LYS A 132 -7.24 -22.34 -13.71
N ILE A 133 -6.61 -23.03 -14.67
CA ILE A 133 -5.45 -22.51 -15.41
C ILE A 133 -5.83 -21.29 -16.24
N LYS A 134 -7.02 -21.25 -16.88
CA LYS A 134 -7.50 -20.05 -17.57
C LYS A 134 -7.67 -18.88 -16.61
N VAL A 135 -8.33 -19.10 -15.46
CA VAL A 135 -8.52 -18.06 -14.44
C VAL A 135 -7.17 -17.52 -13.93
N ARG A 136 -6.21 -18.41 -13.73
CA ARG A 136 -4.84 -18.02 -13.37
C ARG A 136 -4.19 -17.10 -14.40
N HIS A 137 -4.33 -17.39 -15.71
CA HIS A 137 -3.82 -16.49 -16.76
C HIS A 137 -4.50 -15.12 -16.72
N ILE A 138 -5.81 -15.07 -16.48
CA ILE A 138 -6.55 -13.81 -16.29
C ILE A 138 -5.96 -13.01 -15.13
N VAL A 139 -5.79 -13.64 -13.96
CA VAL A 139 -5.21 -12.96 -12.77
C VAL A 139 -3.81 -12.42 -13.05
N ILE A 140 -2.94 -13.20 -13.70
CA ILE A 140 -1.59 -12.75 -14.04
C ILE A 140 -1.63 -11.54 -14.98
N ASN A 141 -2.49 -11.56 -15.99
CA ASN A 141 -2.66 -10.43 -16.90
C ASN A 141 -3.20 -9.19 -16.18
N LEU A 142 -4.11 -9.35 -15.21
CA LEU A 142 -4.62 -8.25 -14.41
C LEU A 142 -3.53 -7.65 -13.52
N ILE A 143 -2.68 -8.48 -12.88
CA ILE A 143 -1.53 -7.99 -12.10
C ILE A 143 -0.58 -7.18 -13.00
N GLN A 144 -0.28 -7.68 -14.20
CA GLN A 144 0.62 -7.00 -15.15
C GLN A 144 0.06 -5.67 -15.66
N GLN A 145 -1.25 -5.48 -15.67
CA GLN A 145 -1.90 -4.21 -15.99
C GLN A 145 -1.94 -3.27 -14.78
N LEU A 146 -2.24 -3.80 -13.59
CA LEU A 146 -2.39 -3.03 -12.37
C LEU A 146 -1.09 -2.35 -11.92
N VAL A 147 0.04 -3.06 -12.01
CA VAL A 147 1.34 -2.56 -11.52
C VAL A 147 1.74 -1.22 -12.14
N PRO A 148 1.86 -1.08 -13.48
CA PRO A 148 2.23 0.20 -14.08
C PRO A 148 1.19 1.30 -13.80
N LEU A 149 -0.10 0.98 -13.81
CA LEU A 149 -1.17 1.94 -13.52
C LEU A 149 -1.04 2.55 -12.12
N MET A 150 -0.76 1.72 -11.11
CA MET A 150 -0.56 2.18 -9.73
C MET A 150 0.71 3.02 -9.57
N GLU A 151 1.81 2.65 -10.24
CA GLU A 151 3.05 3.43 -10.19
C GLU A 151 2.90 4.81 -10.85
N GLU A 152 2.21 4.87 -12.00
CA GLU A 152 1.88 6.13 -12.67
C GLU A 152 0.98 7.01 -11.79
N HIS A 153 -0.05 6.42 -11.18
CA HIS A 153 -0.96 7.10 -10.28
C HIS A 153 -0.25 7.69 -9.05
N PHE A 154 0.57 6.90 -8.34
CA PHE A 154 1.33 7.42 -7.19
C PHE A 154 2.32 8.52 -7.58
N ALA A 155 2.92 8.43 -8.76
CA ALA A 155 3.82 9.47 -9.27
C ALA A 155 3.05 10.76 -9.55
N GLU A 156 1.88 10.67 -10.18
CA GLU A 156 1.02 11.83 -10.44
C GLU A 156 0.59 12.54 -9.15
N GLU A 157 0.17 11.79 -8.14
CA GLU A 157 -0.20 12.35 -6.84
C GLU A 157 0.98 13.02 -6.15
N GLU A 158 2.13 12.37 -6.12
CA GLU A 158 3.33 12.96 -5.53
C GLU A 158 3.76 14.24 -6.26
N GLU A 159 3.69 14.25 -7.59
CA GLU A 159 4.05 15.42 -8.40
C GLU A 159 3.09 16.59 -8.17
N LYS A 160 1.79 16.32 -8.10
CA LYS A 160 0.76 17.37 -8.08
C LYS A 160 0.36 17.82 -6.68
N LEU A 161 0.29 16.90 -5.72
CA LEU A 161 -0.27 17.19 -4.40
C LEU A 161 0.79 17.66 -3.40
N ILE A 162 2.01 17.13 -3.46
CA ILE A 162 3.09 17.55 -2.54
C ILE A 162 3.33 19.08 -2.62
N PRO A 163 3.42 19.72 -3.81
CA PRO A 163 3.58 21.18 -3.88
C PRO A 163 2.41 21.93 -3.22
N LEU A 164 1.17 21.47 -3.44
CA LEU A 164 -0.02 22.10 -2.86
C LEU A 164 -0.03 21.98 -1.33
N VAL A 165 0.33 20.82 -0.79
CA VAL A 165 0.46 20.63 0.66
C VAL A 165 1.52 21.56 1.23
N ARG A 166 2.69 21.62 0.59
CA ARG A 166 3.82 22.45 1.05
C ARG A 166 3.50 23.94 1.03
N GLU A 167 2.75 24.41 0.04
CA GLU A 167 2.43 25.83 -0.12
C GLU A 167 1.25 26.27 0.76
N HIS A 168 0.27 25.39 1.00
CA HIS A 168 -1.03 25.79 1.55
C HIS A 168 -1.42 25.15 2.87
N MET A 169 -0.63 24.22 3.40
CA MET A 169 -0.86 23.60 4.71
C MET A 169 0.34 23.82 5.62
N THR A 170 0.12 23.88 6.93
CA THR A 170 1.22 23.78 7.90
C THR A 170 1.44 22.34 8.32
N GLU A 171 2.59 22.03 8.94
CA GLU A 171 2.85 20.70 9.49
C GLU A 171 1.77 20.28 10.49
N GLU A 172 1.30 21.19 11.35
CA GLU A 172 0.24 20.91 12.33
C GLU A 172 -1.10 20.55 11.67
N GLU A 173 -1.40 21.17 10.52
CA GLU A 173 -2.60 20.87 9.77
C GLU A 173 -2.52 19.50 9.09
N VAL A 174 -1.35 19.16 8.54
CA VAL A 174 -1.09 17.82 8.01
C VAL A 174 -1.16 16.77 9.12
N ASP A 175 -0.53 17.02 10.27
CA ASP A 175 -0.59 16.13 11.44
C ASP A 175 -2.04 15.93 11.92
N ALA A 176 -2.89 16.97 11.87
CA ALA A 176 -4.32 16.87 12.19
C ALA A 176 -5.11 16.04 11.16
N VAL A 177 -4.77 16.14 9.88
CA VAL A 177 -5.35 15.29 8.82
C VAL A 177 -4.94 13.84 9.03
N VAL A 178 -3.65 13.56 9.28
CA VAL A 178 -3.15 12.22 9.60
C VAL A 178 -3.83 11.66 10.85
N GLY A 179 -4.02 12.47 11.90
CA GLY A 179 -4.79 12.08 13.09
C GLY A 179 -6.23 11.68 12.77
N SER A 180 -6.88 12.40 11.84
CA SER A 180 -8.24 12.07 11.37
C SER A 180 -8.27 10.76 10.58
N ILE A 181 -7.25 10.49 9.76
CA ILE A 181 -7.08 9.22 9.04
C ILE A 181 -6.91 8.07 10.02
N LEU A 182 -6.00 8.19 10.99
CA LEU A 182 -5.78 7.15 12.00
C LEU A 182 -7.04 6.86 12.83
N HIS A 183 -7.82 7.90 13.14
CA HIS A 183 -9.12 7.75 13.79
C HIS A 183 -10.12 7.01 12.90
N HIS A 184 -10.20 7.35 11.61
CA HIS A 184 -11.10 6.73 10.65
C HIS A 184 -10.79 5.24 10.42
N MET A 185 -9.51 4.87 10.32
CA MET A 185 -9.05 3.48 10.19
C MET A 185 -9.57 2.60 11.34
N GLY A 186 -9.61 3.16 12.56
CA GLY A 186 -9.93 2.42 13.77
C GLY A 186 -8.99 1.23 14.00
N LEU A 187 -9.31 0.41 15.00
CA LEU A 187 -8.43 -0.73 15.36
C LEU A 187 -8.31 -1.76 14.23
N LYS A 188 -9.38 -1.95 13.45
CA LYS A 188 -9.40 -2.92 12.35
C LYS A 188 -8.50 -2.45 11.20
N GLY A 189 -8.59 -1.20 10.76
CA GLY A 189 -7.73 -0.65 9.71
C GLY A 189 -6.27 -0.64 10.16
N LEU A 190 -6.00 -0.15 11.38
CA LEU A 190 -4.65 -0.13 11.95
C LEU A 190 -3.99 -1.50 12.00
N ARG A 191 -4.74 -2.58 12.26
CA ARG A 191 -4.20 -3.94 12.24
C ARG A 191 -3.62 -4.35 10.88
N PHE A 192 -4.20 -3.87 9.78
CA PHE A 192 -3.80 -4.26 8.42
C PHE A 192 -2.92 -3.24 7.72
N GLU A 193 -3.15 -1.95 7.93
CA GLU A 193 -2.46 -0.86 7.21
C GLU A 193 -1.17 -0.42 7.92
N LEU A 194 -1.14 -0.42 9.26
CA LEU A 194 0.03 0.05 9.99
C LEU A 194 1.27 -0.85 9.83
N PRO A 195 1.18 -2.20 9.83
CA PRO A 195 2.36 -3.04 9.69
C PRO A 195 3.16 -2.83 8.39
N PRO A 196 2.56 -2.82 7.18
CA PRO A 196 3.31 -2.53 5.97
C PRO A 196 3.85 -1.09 5.95
N VAL A 197 3.13 -0.11 6.52
CA VAL A 197 3.64 1.27 6.67
C VAL A 197 4.91 1.31 7.53
N LEU A 198 4.88 0.68 8.71
CA LEU A 198 6.05 0.66 9.59
C LEU A 198 7.21 -0.19 9.03
N ALA A 199 6.90 -1.27 8.31
CA ALA A 199 7.92 -2.08 7.62
C ALA A 199 8.58 -1.28 6.49
N ALA A 200 7.79 -0.61 5.65
CA ALA A 200 8.29 0.25 4.59
C ALA A 200 9.10 1.43 5.16
N ALA A 201 8.55 2.15 6.13
CA ALA A 201 9.23 3.26 6.80
C ALA A 201 10.57 2.81 7.40
N ARG A 202 10.62 1.61 7.99
CA ARG A 202 11.90 1.03 8.44
C ARG A 202 12.85 0.88 7.28
N GLU A 203 12.44 0.49 6.08
CA GLU A 203 13.34 0.27 4.94
C GLU A 203 13.82 1.56 4.28
N TRP A 204 12.93 2.52 4.06
CA TRP A 204 13.21 3.70 3.25
C TRP A 204 13.69 4.91 4.06
N MET A 205 13.25 5.10 5.31
CA MET A 205 13.68 6.25 6.12
C MET A 205 15.09 6.08 6.66
N THR A 206 15.77 7.20 6.95
CA THR A 206 16.94 7.19 7.83
C THR A 206 16.54 6.77 9.24
N ASP A 207 17.50 6.35 10.06
CA ASP A 207 17.18 5.95 11.45
C ASP A 207 16.71 7.12 12.32
N GLU A 208 17.08 8.35 11.97
CA GLU A 208 16.57 9.57 12.61
C GLU A 208 15.12 9.84 12.24
N GLN A 209 14.81 9.93 10.94
CA GLN A 209 13.44 10.12 10.43
C GLN A 209 12.50 9.04 10.96
N TYR A 210 12.93 7.78 10.97
CA TYR A 210 12.10 6.70 11.50
C TYR A 210 11.82 6.87 12.99
N ARG A 211 12.81 7.29 13.79
CA ARG A 211 12.60 7.52 15.23
C ARG A 211 11.55 8.59 15.44
N GLU A 212 11.69 9.74 14.77
CA GLU A 212 10.72 10.84 14.86
C GLU A 212 9.32 10.40 14.44
N PHE A 213 9.19 9.76 13.27
CA PHE A 213 7.93 9.20 12.79
C PHE A 213 7.29 8.24 13.80
N SER A 214 8.07 7.32 14.35
CA SER A 214 7.58 6.35 15.34
C SER A 214 7.17 6.99 16.67
N HIS A 215 7.82 8.11 17.06
CA HIS A 215 7.49 8.85 18.28
C HIS A 215 6.19 9.65 18.16
N LYS A 216 5.82 10.10 16.95
CA LYS A 216 4.53 10.75 16.70
C LYS A 216 3.34 9.76 16.81
N SER A 217 3.59 8.45 16.73
CA SER A 217 2.54 7.44 16.81
C SER A 217 2.05 7.18 18.25
N PRO A 218 0.74 7.01 18.50
CA PRO A 218 0.23 6.75 19.85
C PRO A 218 0.84 5.50 20.49
N ALA A 219 1.29 5.62 21.75
CA ALA A 219 2.02 4.54 22.44
C ALA A 219 1.26 3.21 22.50
N LEU A 220 -0.07 3.26 22.70
CA LEU A 220 -0.92 2.06 22.69
C LEU A 220 -0.97 1.39 21.31
N VAL A 221 -1.01 2.18 20.24
CA VAL A 221 -0.99 1.67 18.85
C VAL A 221 0.36 1.01 18.57
N MET A 222 1.47 1.62 18.99
CA MET A 222 2.80 1.03 18.86
C MET A 222 2.97 -0.24 19.70
N LEU A 223 2.37 -0.32 20.89
CA LEU A 223 2.34 -1.52 21.71
C LEU A 223 1.60 -2.66 20.98
N LEU A 224 0.39 -2.40 20.48
CA LEU A 224 -0.38 -3.37 19.71
C LEU A 224 0.36 -3.82 18.45
N HIS A 225 1.01 -2.89 17.75
CA HIS A 225 1.84 -3.23 16.60
C HIS A 225 2.96 -4.20 16.99
N ASN A 226 3.78 -3.84 17.98
CA ASN A 226 4.97 -4.61 18.35
C ASN A 226 4.67 -6.03 18.82
N TYR A 227 3.54 -6.24 19.51
CA TYR A 227 3.19 -7.53 20.11
C TYR A 227 2.15 -8.33 19.34
N VAL A 228 1.36 -7.70 18.47
CA VAL A 228 0.25 -8.35 17.76
C VAL A 228 0.36 -8.15 16.25
N PHE A 229 0.30 -6.91 15.77
CA PHE A 229 0.12 -6.68 14.33
C PHE A 229 1.36 -7.03 13.52
N ALA A 230 2.57 -6.71 14.01
CA ALA A 230 3.82 -7.06 13.34
C ALA A 230 4.02 -8.58 13.27
N VAL A 231 3.66 -9.30 14.33
CA VAL A 231 3.72 -10.76 14.40
C VAL A 231 2.76 -11.36 13.37
N GLU A 232 1.52 -10.88 13.32
CA GLU A 232 0.54 -11.33 12.35
C GLU A 232 0.97 -11.03 10.91
N PHE A 233 1.43 -9.81 10.65
CA PHE A 233 1.91 -9.40 9.33
C PHE A 233 3.07 -10.29 8.86
N LYS A 234 4.05 -10.56 9.74
CA LYS A 234 5.18 -11.45 9.42
C LYS A 234 4.72 -12.87 9.08
N HIS A 235 3.83 -13.46 9.87
CA HIS A 235 3.46 -14.87 9.69
C HIS A 235 2.37 -15.11 8.64
N PHE A 236 1.43 -14.17 8.50
CA PHE A 236 0.23 -14.36 7.70
C PHE A 236 0.15 -13.45 6.46
N ASN A 237 0.82 -12.30 6.43
CA ASN A 237 1.06 -11.60 5.17
C ASN A 237 2.34 -12.16 4.51
N ARG A 238 3.53 -11.86 5.06
CA ARG A 238 4.81 -12.25 4.46
C ARG A 238 4.97 -13.76 4.34
N GLY A 239 4.59 -14.51 5.37
CA GLY A 239 4.61 -15.97 5.32
C GLY A 239 3.67 -16.60 4.26
N LEU A 240 2.61 -15.92 3.80
CA LEU A 240 1.85 -16.40 2.63
C LEU A 240 2.64 -16.18 1.33
N LEU A 241 3.23 -15.01 1.16
CA LEU A 241 4.06 -14.67 0.00
C LEU A 241 5.28 -15.59 -0.13
N ASP A 242 5.98 -15.86 0.98
CA ASP A 242 7.12 -16.77 1.00
C ASP A 242 6.72 -18.19 0.55
N ARG A 243 5.56 -18.69 1.00
CA ARG A 243 5.03 -19.98 0.56
C ARG A 243 4.61 -20.02 -0.91
N ILE A 244 4.29 -18.87 -1.52
CA ILE A 244 4.05 -18.81 -2.96
C ILE A 244 5.37 -18.94 -3.72
N ARG A 245 6.46 -18.36 -3.19
CA ARG A 245 7.79 -18.36 -3.82
C ARG A 245 8.57 -19.66 -3.67
N HIS A 246 8.31 -20.43 -2.61
CA HIS A 246 8.85 -21.78 -2.41
C HIS A 246 7.94 -22.86 -2.99
#